data_AF-A0A2D9TBG9-F1
#
_entry.id   AF-A0A2D9TBG9-F1
#
_cell.length_a   1.000
_cell.length_b   1.000
_cell.length_c   1.000
_cell.angle_alpha   90.00
_cell.angle_beta   90.00
_cell.angle_gamma   90.00
#
_symmetry.space_group_name_H-M   'P 1'
#
loop_
_entity.id
_entity.type
_entity.pdbx_description
1 polymer ?
#
loop_
_entity_poly.entity_id
_entity_poly.type
_entity_poly.pdbx_seq_one_letter_code
_entity_poly.pdbx_strand_id
1 'polypeptide(L)'
;MTGGAAAKERGMLAFLLAVIALPGLGALLCLGLSFAFDVEAIAAGEHLGAARALASPCSGCELCGMSRAFAAFSHGDFAQAFALNRGVVVAWPLAWLVAAVSTFGVVRTLRDRPRFFAPTSAPMPQEPAVHVS
;
A
#
# COMPACT_ATOMS: atom_id res chain seq x y z
N MET A 1 11.40 -35.11 -5.98
CA MET A 1 10.77 -34.13 -6.90
C MET A 1 9.78 -33.17 -6.20
N THR A 2 9.84 -32.98 -4.88
CA THR A 2 8.85 -32.19 -4.11
C THR A 2 9.17 -30.69 -3.96
N GLY A 3 10.36 -30.24 -4.37
CA GLY A 3 10.79 -28.84 -4.18
C GLY A 3 10.03 -27.79 -5.01
N GLY A 4 9.42 -28.17 -6.13
CA GLY A 4 8.76 -27.22 -7.04
C GLY A 4 7.44 -26.63 -6.51
N ALA A 5 6.66 -27.40 -5.75
CA ALA A 5 5.37 -26.97 -5.25
C ALA A 5 5.50 -25.84 -4.21
N ALA A 6 6.44 -25.99 -3.27
CA ALA A 6 6.70 -24.99 -2.23
C ALA A 6 7.30 -23.68 -2.77
N ALA A 7 8.01 -23.72 -3.91
CA ALA A 7 8.48 -22.50 -4.58
C ALA A 7 7.33 -21.74 -5.26
N LYS A 8 6.43 -22.47 -5.94
CA LYS A 8 5.25 -21.89 -6.61
C LYS A 8 4.29 -21.22 -5.63
N GLU A 9 4.03 -21.83 -4.48
CA GLU A 9 3.17 -21.26 -3.43
C GLU A 9 3.72 -19.97 -2.83
N ARG A 10 5.04 -19.90 -2.62
CA ARG A 10 5.71 -18.68 -2.15
C ARG A 10 5.61 -17.56 -3.19
N GLY A 11 5.81 -17.86 -4.47
CA GLY A 11 5.66 -16.90 -5.55
C GLY A 11 4.25 -16.34 -5.67
N MET A 12 3.23 -17.20 -5.60
CA MET A 12 1.82 -16.78 -5.65
C MET A 12 1.44 -15.92 -4.45
N LEU A 13 1.92 -16.26 -3.24
CA LEU A 13 1.69 -15.42 -2.06
C LEU A 13 2.34 -14.05 -2.22
N ALA A 14 3.62 -14.00 -2.61
CA ALA A 14 4.35 -12.75 -2.76
C ALA A 14 3.65 -11.84 -3.79
N PHE A 15 3.16 -12.42 -4.89
CA PHE A 15 2.37 -11.72 -5.89
C PHE A 15 1.05 -11.18 -5.30
N LEU A 16 0.28 -12.01 -4.59
CA LEU A 16 -0.98 -11.57 -3.96
C LEU A 16 -0.74 -10.46 -2.93
N LEU A 17 0.29 -10.59 -2.10
CA LEU A 17 0.67 -9.54 -1.16
C LEU A 17 1.07 -8.26 -1.88
N ALA A 18 1.85 -8.33 -2.95
CA ALA A 18 2.22 -7.15 -3.72
C ALA A 18 0.97 -6.46 -4.32
N VAL A 19 0.08 -7.23 -4.96
CA VAL A 19 -1.14 -6.72 -5.60
C VAL A 19 -2.10 -6.09 -4.59
N ILE A 20 -2.18 -6.61 -3.36
CA ILE A 20 -3.05 -6.06 -2.31
C ILE A 20 -2.37 -4.89 -1.58
N ALA A 21 -1.08 -5.02 -1.24
CA ALA A 21 -0.38 -4.05 -0.40
C ALA A 21 0.04 -2.79 -1.16
N LEU A 22 0.43 -2.89 -2.43
CA LEU A 22 0.88 -1.72 -3.21
C LEU A 22 -0.22 -0.65 -3.36
N PRO A 23 -1.46 -0.99 -3.78
CA PRO A 23 -2.55 -0.01 -3.84
C PRO A 23 -2.87 0.59 -2.46
N GLY A 24 -2.85 -0.24 -1.41
CA GLY A 24 -3.09 0.22 -0.04
C GLY A 24 -2.04 1.22 0.44
N LEU A 25 -0.77 0.94 0.18
CA LEU A 25 0.33 1.85 0.52
C LEU A 25 0.22 3.16 -0.27
N GLY A 26 -0.12 3.08 -1.56
CA GLY A 26 -0.38 4.27 -2.38
C GLY A 26 -1.53 5.11 -1.82
N ALA A 27 -2.65 4.49 -1.47
CA ALA A 27 -3.80 5.17 -0.88
C ALA A 27 -3.47 5.82 0.48
N LEU A 28 -2.75 5.10 1.35
CA LEU A 28 -2.30 5.64 2.64
C LEU A 28 -1.34 6.83 2.47
N LEU A 29 -0.43 6.76 1.51
CA LEU A 29 0.46 7.88 1.19
C LEU A 29 -0.34 9.08 0.66
N CYS A 30 -1.27 8.87 -0.27
CA CYS A 30 -2.13 9.94 -0.78
C CYS A 30 -2.95 10.60 0.34
N LEU A 31 -3.55 9.80 1.23
CA LEU A 31 -4.29 10.30 2.38
C LEU A 31 -3.37 11.07 3.34
N GLY A 32 -2.23 10.49 3.71
CA GLY A 32 -1.27 11.13 4.61
C GLY A 32 -0.77 12.47 4.07
N LEU A 33 -0.42 12.53 2.77
CA LEU A 33 -0.01 13.77 2.12
C LEU A 33 -1.13 14.81 2.10
N SER A 34 -2.39 14.40 1.93
CA SER A 34 -3.54 15.33 1.93
C SER A 34 -3.82 15.98 3.29
N PHE A 35 -3.40 15.34 4.39
CA PHE A 35 -3.44 15.94 5.74
C PHE A 35 -2.16 16.70 6.10
N ALA A 36 -1.04 16.39 5.45
CA ALA A 36 0.25 16.99 5.75
C ALA A 36 0.50 18.31 5.01
N PHE A 37 -0.15 18.52 3.86
CA PHE A 37 0.07 19.69 3.01
C PHE A 37 -1.24 20.38 2.68
N ASP A 38 -1.24 21.71 2.82
CA ASP A 38 -2.33 22.57 2.36
C ASP A 38 -2.35 22.72 0.84
N VAL A 39 -3.46 23.25 0.33
CA VAL A 39 -3.71 23.49 -1.10
C VAL A 39 -2.63 24.36 -1.75
N GLU A 40 -2.16 25.38 -1.02
CA GLU A 40 -1.12 26.32 -1.42
C GLU A 40 0.26 25.63 -1.44
N ALA A 41 0.56 24.81 -0.45
CA ALA A 41 1.81 24.05 -0.39
C ALA A 41 1.90 23.03 -1.54
N ILE A 42 0.78 22.39 -1.88
CA ILE A 42 0.68 21.51 -3.05
C ILE A 42 0.87 22.30 -4.34
N ALA A 43 0.22 23.48 -4.47
CA ALA A 43 0.37 24.35 -5.63
C ALA A 43 1.80 24.86 -5.82
N ALA A 44 2.50 25.14 -4.72
CA ALA A 44 3.91 25.54 -4.72
C ALA A 44 4.86 24.36 -5.02
N GLY A 45 4.37 23.12 -5.01
CA GLY A 45 5.17 21.92 -5.25
C GLY A 45 6.03 21.50 -4.06
N GLU A 46 5.67 21.91 -2.83
CA GLU A 46 6.46 21.59 -1.63
C GLU A 46 6.50 20.09 -1.31
N HIS A 47 5.41 19.38 -1.64
CA HIS A 47 5.31 17.92 -1.52
C HIS A 47 6.34 17.14 -2.37
N LEU A 48 6.98 17.77 -3.36
CA LEU A 48 8.00 17.14 -4.20
C LEU A 48 9.41 17.24 -3.59
N GLY A 49 9.62 18.07 -2.57
CA GLY A 49 10.93 18.26 -1.93
C GLY A 49 12.04 18.56 -2.94
N ALA A 50 13.10 17.75 -2.95
CA ALA A 50 14.23 17.90 -3.86
C ALA A 50 13.88 17.73 -5.35
N ALA A 51 12.80 16.99 -5.66
CA ALA A 51 12.35 16.80 -7.04
C ALA A 51 11.64 18.06 -7.60
N ARG A 52 11.37 19.08 -6.77
CA ARG A 52 10.78 20.35 -7.21
C ARG A 52 11.59 21.02 -8.31
N ALA A 53 12.93 20.89 -8.29
CA ALA A 53 13.80 21.46 -9.32
C ALA A 53 13.64 20.81 -10.71
N LEU A 54 13.08 19.59 -10.76
CA LEU A 54 12.82 18.84 -11.99
C LEU A 54 11.39 19.06 -12.50
N ALA A 55 10.49 19.59 -11.67
CA ALA A 55 9.11 19.80 -12.02
C ALA A 55 8.92 21.15 -12.72
N SER A 56 8.32 21.13 -13.91
CA SER A 56 7.86 22.36 -14.56
C SER A 56 6.66 22.94 -13.79
N PRO A 57 6.51 24.28 -13.72
CA PRO A 57 5.32 24.88 -13.13
C PRO A 57 4.07 24.37 -13.84
N CYS A 58 3.19 23.70 -13.11
CA CYS A 58 1.94 23.19 -13.66
C CYS A 58 0.87 24.29 -13.57
N SER A 59 0.29 24.67 -14.71
CA SER A 59 -0.80 25.66 -14.79
C SER A 59 -2.17 25.12 -14.33
N GLY A 60 -2.23 23.91 -13.78
CA GLY A 60 -3.45 23.29 -13.25
C GLY A 60 -4.00 22.16 -14.12
N CYS A 61 -3.23 21.10 -14.33
CA CYS A 61 -3.77 19.88 -14.93
C CYS A 61 -4.78 19.19 -13.98
N GLU A 62 -5.62 18.30 -14.52
CA GLU A 62 -6.62 17.53 -13.77
C GLU A 62 -6.02 16.80 -12.56
N LEU A 63 -4.81 16.25 -12.69
CA LEU A 63 -4.11 15.57 -11.59
C LEU A 63 -3.73 16.53 -10.47
N CYS A 64 -3.19 17.71 -10.79
CA CYS A 64 -2.89 18.73 -9.78
C CYS A 64 -4.18 19.27 -9.13
N GLY A 65 -5.24 19.44 -9.91
CA GLY A 65 -6.58 19.80 -9.41
C GLY A 65 -7.11 18.76 -8.42
N MET A 66 -6.97 17.48 -8.72
CA MET A 66 -7.36 16.38 -7.83
C MET A 66 -6.54 16.36 -6.54
N SER A 67 -5.21 16.49 -6.60
CA SER A 67 -4.36 16.50 -5.41
C SER A 67 -4.69 17.67 -4.47
N ARG A 68 -4.94 18.86 -5.04
CA ARG A 68 -5.37 20.04 -4.28
C ARG A 68 -6.77 19.86 -3.70
N ALA A 69 -7.70 19.30 -4.48
CA ALA A 69 -9.05 19.01 -4.00
C ALA A 69 -9.01 18.01 -2.82
N PHE A 70 -8.16 16.98 -2.89
CA PHE A 70 -7.96 16.03 -1.79
C PHE A 70 -7.50 16.70 -0.49
N ALA A 71 -6.55 17.64 -0.60
CA ALA A 71 -6.08 18.41 0.56
C ALA A 71 -7.18 19.31 1.12
N ALA A 72 -7.86 20.09 0.28
CA ALA A 72 -8.99 20.93 0.70
C ALA A 72 -10.07 20.11 1.42
N PHE A 73 -10.45 18.95 0.85
CA PHE A 73 -11.45 18.06 1.42
C PHE A 73 -11.01 17.49 2.78
N SER A 74 -9.73 17.16 2.93
CA SER A 74 -9.18 16.61 4.18
C SER A 74 -9.09 17.65 5.31
N HIS A 75 -8.95 18.93 4.96
CA HIS A 75 -8.99 20.06 5.90
C HIS A 75 -10.42 20.59 6.15
N GLY A 76 -11.43 20.02 5.49
CA GLY A 76 -12.83 20.41 5.66
C GLY A 76 -13.28 21.62 4.82
N ASP A 77 -12.45 22.17 3.93
CA ASP A 77 -12.86 23.18 2.96
C ASP A 77 -13.50 22.51 1.73
N PHE A 78 -14.74 22.07 1.93
CA PHE A 78 -15.48 21.38 0.87
C PHE A 78 -15.75 22.31 -0.31
N ALA A 79 -16.08 23.58 -0.07
CA ALA A 79 -16.40 24.53 -1.14
C ALA A 79 -15.23 24.68 -2.12
N GLN A 80 -14.01 24.85 -1.59
CA GLN A 80 -12.80 24.91 -2.39
C GLN A 80 -12.51 23.56 -3.05
N ALA A 81 -12.67 22.44 -2.35
CA ALA A 81 -12.45 21.11 -2.90
C ALA A 81 -13.33 20.84 -4.14
N PHE A 82 -14.62 21.19 -4.07
CA PHE A 82 -15.57 21.05 -5.18
C PHE A 82 -15.25 21.97 -6.36
N ALA A 83 -14.73 23.17 -6.10
CA ALA A 83 -14.31 24.09 -7.15
C ALA A 83 -13.06 23.59 -7.88
N LEU A 84 -12.16 22.90 -7.17
CA LEU A 84 -10.93 22.33 -7.73
C LEU A 84 -11.19 21.05 -8.53
N ASN A 85 -11.94 20.09 -7.96
CA ASN A 85 -12.32 18.88 -8.67
C ASN A 85 -13.55 18.21 -8.02
N ARG A 86 -14.67 18.14 -8.76
CA ARG A 86 -15.91 17.51 -8.26
C ARG A 86 -15.77 16.01 -7.99
N GLY A 87 -14.83 15.34 -8.66
CA GLY A 87 -14.55 13.92 -8.48
C GLY A 87 -14.02 13.58 -7.09
N VAL A 88 -13.53 14.57 -6.32
CA VAL A 88 -13.00 14.36 -4.96
C VAL A 88 -14.02 13.71 -4.02
N VAL A 89 -15.31 13.99 -4.20
CA VAL A 89 -16.39 13.42 -3.39
C VAL A 89 -16.44 11.90 -3.47
N VAL A 90 -16.05 11.33 -4.61
CA VAL A 90 -16.01 9.89 -4.82
C VAL A 90 -14.60 9.35 -4.57
N ALA A 91 -13.58 10.07 -5.06
CA ALA A 91 -12.20 9.62 -4.98
C ALA A 91 -11.69 9.57 -3.52
N TRP A 92 -12.04 10.55 -2.68
CA TRP A 92 -11.61 10.60 -1.28
C TRP A 92 -12.13 9.42 -0.43
N PRO A 93 -13.44 9.10 -0.39
CA PRO A 93 -13.91 7.92 0.34
C PRO A 93 -13.41 6.61 -0.29
N LEU A 94 -13.23 6.56 -1.61
CA LEU A 94 -12.65 5.40 -2.27
C LEU A 94 -11.20 5.16 -1.83
N ALA A 95 -10.40 6.20 -1.64
CA ALA A 95 -9.04 6.09 -1.11
C ALA A 95 -9.03 5.48 0.30
N TRP A 96 -9.94 5.91 1.18
CA TRP A 96 -10.12 5.30 2.50
C TRP A 96 -10.53 3.83 2.43
N LEU A 97 -11.45 3.50 1.53
CA LEU A 97 -11.90 2.13 1.34
C LEU A 97 -10.76 1.22 0.84
N VAL A 98 -9.98 1.69 -0.14
CA VAL A 98 -8.80 0.97 -0.65
C VAL A 98 -7.79 0.76 0.47
N ALA A 99 -7.47 1.81 1.24
CA ALA A 99 -6.57 1.69 2.38
C ALA A 99 -7.06 0.65 3.39
N ALA A 100 -8.34 0.72 3.79
CA ALA A 100 -8.93 -0.20 4.75
C ALA A 100 -8.95 -1.67 4.26
N VAL A 101 -9.39 -1.90 3.01
CA VAL A 101 -9.45 -3.24 2.41
C VAL A 101 -8.06 -3.84 2.25
N SER A 102 -7.09 -3.06 1.78
CA SER A 102 -5.70 -3.51 1.64
C SER A 102 -5.07 -3.85 2.98
N THR A 103 -5.21 -2.97 4.00
CA THR A 103 -4.70 -3.24 5.35
C THR A 103 -5.37 -4.48 5.94
N PHE A 104 -6.69 -4.61 5.82
CA PHE A 104 -7.41 -5.79 6.30
C PHE A 104 -6.96 -7.08 5.58
N GLY A 105 -6.82 -7.02 4.26
CA GLY A 105 -6.35 -8.13 3.42
C GLY A 105 -4.95 -8.60 3.82
N VAL A 106 -4.02 -7.66 4.05
CA VAL A 106 -2.66 -7.97 4.54
C VAL A 106 -2.72 -8.59 5.94
N VAL A 107 -3.41 -7.96 6.89
CA VAL A 107 -3.53 -8.45 8.27
C VAL A 107 -4.14 -9.86 8.31
N ARG A 108 -5.22 -10.09 7.55
CA ARG A 108 -5.86 -11.41 7.47
C ARG A 108 -4.91 -12.44 6.87
N THR A 109 -4.25 -12.11 5.77
CA THR A 109 -3.27 -13.00 5.12
C THR A 109 -2.15 -13.38 6.08
N LEU A 110 -1.67 -12.46 6.91
CA LEU A 110 -0.64 -12.73 7.91
C LEU A 110 -1.17 -13.55 9.11
N ARG A 111 -2.41 -13.28 9.56
CA ARG A 111 -3.04 -14.01 10.68
C ARG A 111 -3.38 -15.46 10.36
N ASP A 112 -3.74 -15.77 9.12
CA ASP A 112 -4.11 -17.12 8.70
C ASP A 112 -2.88 -18.02 8.42
N ARG A 113 -1.65 -17.49 8.62
CA ARG A 113 -0.37 -18.16 8.30
C ARG A 113 0.42 -18.83 9.45
N PRO A 114 -0.07 -19.08 10.68
CA PRO A 114 0.79 -19.58 11.77
C PRO A 114 1.41 -20.97 11.52
N ARG A 115 1.09 -21.64 10.41
CA ARG A 115 1.61 -22.98 10.07
C ARG A 115 2.88 -22.99 9.20
N PHE A 116 3.29 -21.89 8.57
CA PHE A 116 4.46 -21.90 7.67
C PHE A 116 5.81 -21.71 8.40
N PHE A 117 5.79 -21.20 9.63
CA PHE A 117 7.00 -20.99 10.45
C PHE A 117 7.19 -22.06 11.53
N ALA A 118 6.35 -23.09 11.58
CA ALA A 118 6.72 -24.28 12.33
C ALA A 118 8.02 -24.80 11.69
N PRO A 119 9.16 -24.80 12.41
CA PRO A 119 10.36 -25.39 11.88
C PRO A 119 9.97 -26.81 11.52
N THR A 120 10.21 -27.20 10.27
CA THR A 120 10.21 -28.62 9.92
C THR A 120 11.26 -29.23 10.81
N SER A 121 10.87 -29.75 11.98
CA SER A 121 11.67 -30.69 12.72
C SER A 121 11.80 -31.88 11.79
N ALA A 122 12.83 -31.83 10.94
CA ALA A 122 13.23 -32.99 10.18
C ALA A 122 13.32 -34.12 11.20
N PRO A 123 12.65 -35.27 10.97
CA PRO A 123 12.81 -36.40 11.87
C PRO A 123 14.31 -36.63 11.99
N MET A 124 14.83 -36.58 13.22
CA MET A 124 16.25 -36.85 13.44
C MET A 124 16.52 -38.22 12.80
N PRO A 125 17.57 -38.34 11.97
CA PRO A 125 17.94 -39.62 11.39
C PRO A 125 18.05 -40.61 12.55
N GLN A 126 17.22 -41.64 12.54
CA GLN A 126 17.31 -42.70 13.53
C GLN A 126 18.71 -43.28 13.41
N GLU A 127 19.48 -43.14 14.48
CA GLU A 127 20.81 -43.74 14.59
C GLU A 127 20.65 -45.25 14.34
N PRO A 128 21.32 -45.83 13.34
CA PRO A 128 21.16 -47.24 13.02
C PRO A 128 21.55 -48.05 14.25
N ALA A 129 20.63 -48.88 14.74
CA ALA A 129 20.87 -49.75 15.88
C ALA A 129 22.13 -50.59 15.62
N VAL A 130 23.20 -50.31 16.35
CA VAL A 130 24.44 -51.09 16.30
C VAL A 130 24.14 -52.45 16.91
N HIS A 131 24.03 -53.47 16.06
CA HIS A 131 23.98 -54.87 16.49
C HIS A 131 25.36 -55.27 16.98
N VAL A 132 25.54 -55.40 18.31
CA VAL A 132 26.71 -56.03 18.91
C VAL A 132 26.47 -57.54 18.90
N SER A 133 27.35 -58.28 18.21
CA SER A 133 27.35 -59.76 18.15
C SER A 133 28.31 -60.35 19.16
#